data_AF-A0A1M7ICK1-F1
#
_entry.id   AF-A0A1M7ICK1-F1
#
_cell.length_a   1.000
_cell.length_b   1.000
_cell.length_c   1.000
_cell.angle_alpha   90.00
_cell.angle_beta   90.00
_cell.angle_gamma   90.00
#
_symmetry.space_group_name_H-M   'P 1'
#
loop_
_entity.id
_entity.type
_entity.pdbx_description
1 polymer ?
#
loop_
_entity_poly.entity_id
_entity_poly.type
_entity_poly.pdbx_seq_one_letter_code
_entity_poly.pdbx_strand_id
1 'polypeptide(L)'
;MKDHKEESKMLSFRVPKSVIKDLEDTAKENNRTRSEEALYRIKHYPVPLTPSLMGELENAKNQKYGNLKPDMPPEAIQTYEEVASLWRRLK
;
A
#
# COMPACT_ATOMS: atom_id res chain seq x y z
N MET A 1 -18.83 -9.12 -28.04
CA MET A 1 -18.53 -8.35 -26.81
C MET A 1 -17.68 -7.17 -27.26
N LYS A 2 -18.10 -5.92 -27.01
CA LYS A 2 -17.30 -4.75 -27.42
C LYS A 2 -16.12 -4.65 -26.47
N ASP A 3 -14.91 -4.84 -26.99
CA ASP A 3 -13.68 -4.57 -26.26
C ASP A 3 -13.66 -3.09 -25.89
N HIS A 4 -13.91 -2.78 -24.62
CA HIS A 4 -13.67 -1.45 -24.07
C HIS A 4 -12.15 -1.25 -23.98
N LYS A 5 -11.53 -0.94 -25.12
CA LYS A 5 -10.12 -0.56 -25.19
C LYS A 5 -10.01 0.82 -24.55
N GLU A 6 -9.55 0.86 -23.29
CA GLU A 6 -9.31 2.11 -22.56
C GLU A 6 -8.50 3.08 -23.44
N GLU A 7 -8.98 4.31 -23.58
CA GLU A 7 -8.29 5.35 -24.32
C GLU A 7 -6.98 5.71 -23.58
N SER A 8 -5.85 5.25 -24.11
CA SER A 8 -4.53 5.60 -23.58
C SER A 8 -4.11 6.99 -24.05
N LYS A 9 -3.85 7.91 -23.11
CA LYS A 9 -3.29 9.24 -23.37
C LYS A 9 -1.84 9.31 -22.88
N MET A 10 -0.95 9.93 -23.64
CA MET A 10 0.45 10.13 -23.21
C MET A 10 0.51 11.11 -22.03
N LEU A 11 1.19 10.68 -20.95
CA LEU A 11 1.53 11.53 -19.82
C LEU A 11 2.99 11.99 -19.97
N SER A 12 3.23 13.28 -20.20
CA SER A 12 4.59 13.84 -20.29
C SER A 12 4.88 14.77 -19.11
N PHE A 13 5.89 14.43 -18.30
CA PHE A 13 6.38 15.26 -17.21
C PHE A 13 7.90 15.13 -17.10
N ARG A 14 8.57 16.17 -16.59
CA ARG A 14 10.03 16.16 -16.39
C ARG A 14 10.36 15.43 -15.10
N VAL A 15 11.33 14.53 -15.17
CA VAL A 15 11.74 13.67 -14.05
C VAL A 15 13.26 13.72 -13.89
N PRO A 16 13.80 13.77 -12.66
CA PRO A 16 15.23 13.64 -12.44
C PRO A 16 15.81 12.35 -13.03
N LYS A 17 17.05 12.41 -13.52
CA LYS A 17 17.75 11.24 -14.10
C LYS A 17 17.88 10.07 -13.11
N SER A 18 18.04 10.36 -11.82
CA SER A 18 18.10 9.35 -10.76
C SER A 18 16.83 8.50 -10.73
N VAL A 19 15.66 9.12 -10.73
CA VAL A 19 14.36 8.43 -10.71
C VAL A 19 14.15 7.57 -11.95
N ILE A 20 14.60 8.03 -13.13
CA ILE A 20 14.52 7.24 -14.37
C ILE A 20 15.40 5.99 -14.25
N LYS A 21 16.62 6.13 -13.73
CA LYS A 21 17.53 5.01 -13.53
C LYS A 21 16.96 3.99 -12.53
N ASP A 22 16.48 4.45 -11.38
CA ASP A 22 15.85 3.60 -10.37
C ASP A 22 14.65 2.84 -10.94
N LEU A 23 13.84 3.52 -11.77
CA LEU A 23 12.69 2.92 -12.43
C LEU A 23 13.10 1.85 -13.45
N GLU A 24 14.16 2.09 -14.23
CA GLU A 24 14.69 1.13 -15.20
C GLU A 24 15.31 -0.10 -14.54
N ASP A 25 16.02 0.09 -13.43
CA ASP A 25 16.63 -1.01 -12.69
C ASP A 25 15.55 -1.89 -12.04
N THR A 26 14.53 -1.29 -11.41
CA THR A 26 13.36 -2.05 -10.89
C THR A 26 12.55 -2.72 -11.99
N ALA A 27 12.44 -2.09 -13.17
CA ALA A 27 11.74 -2.69 -14.31
C ALA A 27 12.48 -3.97 -14.80
N LYS A 28 13.82 -3.95 -14.85
CA LYS A 28 14.62 -5.13 -15.19
C LYS A 28 14.45 -6.24 -14.16
N GLU A 29 14.53 -5.92 -12.86
CA GLU A 29 14.34 -6.90 -11.78
C GLU A 29 12.98 -7.59 -11.85
N ASN A 30 11.94 -6.86 -12.21
CA ASN A 30 10.57 -7.36 -12.27
C ASN A 30 10.16 -7.90 -13.67
N ASN A 31 11.08 -7.98 -14.62
CA ASN A 31 10.81 -8.37 -16.02
C ASN A 31 9.66 -7.55 -16.66
N ARG A 32 9.66 -6.24 -16.45
CA ARG A 32 8.68 -5.29 -16.97
C ARG A 32 9.34 -4.24 -17.86
N THR A 33 8.55 -3.62 -18.73
CA THR A 33 8.96 -2.38 -19.39
C THR A 33 8.92 -1.22 -18.40
N ARG A 34 9.68 -0.15 -18.69
CA ARG A 34 9.66 1.09 -17.89
C ARG A 34 8.25 1.65 -17.71
N SER A 35 7.42 1.60 -18.76
CA SER A 35 6.05 2.12 -18.73
C SER A 35 5.13 1.25 -17.87
N GLU A 36 5.28 -0.07 -17.90
CA GLU A 36 4.52 -0.99 -17.04
C GLU A 36 4.89 -0.82 -15.58
N GLU A 37 6.19 -0.66 -15.28
CA GLU A 37 6.64 -0.41 -13.91
C GLU A 37 6.20 0.97 -13.39
N ALA A 38 6.24 2.00 -14.23
CA ALA A 38 5.69 3.31 -13.89
C ALA A 38 4.19 3.22 -13.58
N LEU A 39 3.43 2.53 -14.42
CA LEU A 39 2.00 2.32 -14.22
C LEU A 39 1.72 1.50 -12.96
N TYR A 40 2.53 0.48 -12.70
CA TYR A 40 2.46 -0.33 -11.49
C TYR A 40 2.66 0.53 -10.25
N ARG A 41 3.71 1.35 -10.20
CA ARG A 41 3.95 2.26 -9.06
C ARG A 41 2.84 3.30 -8.87
N ILE A 42 2.23 3.79 -9.94
CA ILE A 42 1.09 4.71 -9.85
C ILE A 42 -0.14 3.98 -9.29
N LYS A 43 -0.43 2.76 -9.76
CA LYS A 43 -1.58 1.96 -9.30
C LYS A 43 -1.41 1.41 -7.89
N HIS A 44 -0.18 1.10 -7.52
CA HIS A 44 0.17 0.48 -6.25
C HIS A 44 1.01 1.42 -5.38
N TYR A 45 0.84 2.73 -5.54
CA TYR A 45 1.52 3.70 -4.68
C TYR A 45 1.13 3.37 -3.23
N PRO A 46 2.08 2.93 -2.40
CA PRO A 46 1.74 2.52 -1.04
C PRO A 46 1.21 3.76 -0.34
N VAL A 47 -0.07 3.70 0.07
CA VAL A 47 -0.65 4.76 0.89
C VAL A 47 0.21 4.82 2.15
N PRO A 48 0.94 5.92 2.40
CA PRO A 48 1.76 6.01 3.59
C PRO A 48 0.82 5.83 4.78
N LEU A 49 1.23 4.99 5.72
CA LEU A 49 0.52 4.86 6.97
C LEU A 49 0.58 6.25 7.62
N THR A 50 -0.57 6.90 7.80
CA THR A 50 -0.64 8.25 8.39
C THR A 50 -1.14 8.15 9.83
N PRO A 51 -0.89 9.16 10.69
CA PRO A 51 -1.49 9.19 12.03
C PRO A 51 -3.02 9.04 12.01
N SER A 52 -3.70 9.63 11.02
CA SER A 52 -5.14 9.49 10.84
C SER A 52 -5.56 8.06 10.53
N LEU A 53 -4.88 7.40 9.58
CA LEU A 53 -5.15 5.99 9.24
C LEU A 53 -4.85 5.05 10.43
N MET A 54 -3.87 5.38 11.27
CA MET A 54 -3.63 4.64 12.51
C MET A 54 -4.71 4.83 13.55
N GLY A 55 -5.27 6.04 13.67
CA GLY A 55 -6.42 6.29 14.52
C GLY A 55 -7.62 5.45 14.10
N GLU A 56 -7.89 5.37 12.80
CA GLU A 56 -8.94 4.50 12.25
C GLU A 56 -8.66 3.02 12.53
N LEU A 57 -7.41 2.57 12.35
CA LEU A 57 -7.00 1.18 12.64
C LEU A 57 -7.15 0.83 14.12
N GLU A 58 -6.75 1.73 15.02
CA GLU A 58 -6.89 1.58 16.47
C GLU A 58 -8.36 1.51 16.89
N ASN A 59 -9.21 2.35 16.29
CA ASN A 59 -10.65 2.30 16.51
C ASN A 59 -11.26 0.98 16.01
N ALA A 60 -10.86 0.50 14.84
CA ALA A 60 -11.29 -0.79 14.31
C ALA A 60 -10.84 -1.96 15.20
N LYS A 61 -9.60 -1.92 15.71
CA LYS A 61 -9.10 -2.87 16.72
C LYS A 61 -9.98 -2.86 17.97
N ASN A 62 -10.26 -1.68 18.52
CA ASN A 62 -11.07 -1.53 19.74
C ASN A 62 -12.51 -2.02 19.54
N GLN A 63 -13.11 -1.77 18.37
CA GLN A 63 -14.42 -2.32 18.02
C GLN A 63 -14.39 -3.86 17.93
N LYS A 64 -13.40 -4.42 17.23
CA LYS A 64 -13.24 -5.88 17.13
C LYS A 64 -13.03 -6.51 18.50
N TYR A 65 -12.26 -5.86 19.37
CA TYR A 65 -12.04 -6.31 20.75
C TYR A 65 -13.31 -6.21 21.59
N GLY A 66 -14.09 -5.13 21.50
CA GLY A 66 -15.38 -5.00 22.17
C GLY A 66 -16.42 -6.04 21.73
N ASN A 67 -16.29 -6.56 20.51
CA ASN A 67 -17.13 -7.63 19.98
C ASN A 67 -16.67 -9.04 20.41
N LEU A 68 -15.43 -9.19 20.91
CA LEU A 68 -14.91 -10.44 21.45
C LEU A 68 -15.27 -10.52 22.95
N LYS A 69 -16.09 -11.50 23.32
CA LYS A 69 -16.52 -11.80 24.70
C LYS A 69 -15.33 -12.30 25.59
N PRO A 70 -15.49 -12.43 26.93
CA PRO A 70 -14.41 -12.32 27.93
C PRO A 70 -13.23 -13.29 27.83
N ASP A 71 -13.37 -14.40 27.13
CA ASP A 71 -12.28 -15.34 26.91
C ASP A 71 -11.50 -14.89 25.69
N MET A 72 -10.57 -13.96 25.90
CA MET A 72 -9.64 -13.42 24.90
C MET A 72 -9.05 -14.55 24.05
N PRO A 73 -9.55 -14.76 22.82
CA PRO A 73 -9.06 -15.84 22.01
C PRO A 73 -7.74 -15.36 21.35
N PRO A 74 -6.82 -16.26 20.97
CA PRO A 74 -5.51 -15.94 20.39
C PRO A 74 -5.53 -14.85 19.29
N GLU A 75 -6.64 -14.73 18.56
CA GLU A 75 -6.90 -13.74 17.51
C GLU A 75 -6.90 -12.29 18.03
N ALA A 76 -7.30 -12.05 19.28
CA ALA A 76 -7.27 -10.74 19.89
C ALA A 76 -5.83 -10.29 20.15
N ILE A 77 -4.99 -11.21 20.64
CA ILE A 77 -3.56 -10.99 20.89
C ILE A 77 -2.85 -10.73 19.56
N GLN A 78 -3.11 -11.56 18.54
CA GLN A 78 -2.54 -11.36 17.21
C GLN A 78 -2.92 -10.00 16.61
N THR A 79 -4.19 -9.61 16.70
CA THR A 79 -4.64 -8.30 16.20
C THR A 79 -3.91 -7.14 16.91
N TYR A 80 -3.65 -7.27 18.22
CA TYR A 80 -2.91 -6.27 18.98
C TYR A 80 -1.44 -6.16 18.55
N GLU A 81 -0.76 -7.30 18.35
CA GLU A 81 0.64 -7.33 17.92
C GLU A 81 0.85 -6.74 16.53
N GLU A 82 -0.08 -7.02 15.60
CA GLU A 82 -0.06 -6.45 14.25
C GLU A 82 -0.20 -4.93 14.27
N VAL A 83 -1.16 -4.39 15.03
CA VAL A 83 -1.35 -2.94 15.20
C VAL A 83 -0.13 -2.30 15.87
N ALA A 84 0.46 -2.94 16.88
CA ALA A 84 1.66 -2.44 17.54
C ALA A 84 2.89 -2.42 16.61
N SER A 85 3.02 -3.42 15.72
CA SER A 85 4.05 -3.44 14.69
C SER A 85 3.90 -2.27 13.71
N LEU A 86 2.68 -1.96 13.30
CA LEU A 86 2.36 -0.83 12.44
C LEU A 86 2.70 0.51 13.11
N TRP A 87 2.38 0.68 14.40
CA TRP A 87 2.80 1.85 15.19
C TRP A 87 4.32 2.04 15.24
N ARG A 88 5.11 0.96 15.33
CA ARG A 88 6.58 1.05 15.36
C ARG A 88 7.17 1.51 14.03
N ARG A 89 6.52 1.20 12.91
CA ARG A 89 6.97 1.60 11.56
C ARG A 89 6.75 3.09 11.26
N LEU A 90 6.00 3.80 12.11
CA LEU A 90 5.74 5.23 12.00
C LEU A 90 6.65 6.11 12.85
N LYS A 91 7.41 5.52 13.77
CA LYS A 91 8.42 6.24 14.55
C LYS A 91 9.66 6.47 13.72
#